data_AF-A0A2A4QXI5-F1
#
_entry.id   AF-A0A2A4QXI5-F1
#
_cell.length_a   1.000
_cell.length_b   1.000
_cell.length_c   1.000
_cell.angle_alpha   90.00
_cell.angle_beta   90.00
_cell.angle_gamma   90.00
#
_symmetry.space_group_name_H-M   'P 1'
#
loop_
_entity.id
_entity.type
_entity.pdbx_description
1 polymer ?
#
loop_
_entity_poly.entity_id
_entity_poly.type
_entity_poly.pdbx_seq_one_letter_code
_entity_poly.pdbx_strand_id
1 'polypeptide(L)'
;MRSQIKVGNPIRIQNTTSGSGNLANSGNSLDTQISYVAPNLSRKTRTIQARASIQSASGQWLPGMFVTVLVPFKSIYGNMVIPKTAIQRIGDQWVV
;
A
#
# COMPACT_ATOMS: atom_id res chain seq x y z
N MET A 1 4.96 16.82 13.04
CA MET A 1 4.46 15.56 12.44
C MET A 1 5.49 15.06 11.43
N ARG A 2 5.98 13.82 11.54
CA ARG A 2 6.96 13.25 10.60
C ARG A 2 6.22 12.65 9.39
N SER A 3 6.69 12.94 8.16
CA SER A 3 6.15 12.30 6.95
C SER A 3 6.46 10.80 6.98
N GLN A 4 5.42 9.96 6.88
CA GLN A 4 5.52 8.50 6.90
C GLN A 4 5.81 7.90 5.51
N ILE A 5 5.70 8.72 4.45
CA ILE A 5 5.92 8.30 3.07
C ILE A 5 7.19 8.94 2.54
N LYS A 6 8.10 8.11 2.01
CA LYS A 6 9.40 8.51 1.47
C LYS A 6 9.65 7.84 0.12
N VAL A 7 10.57 8.42 -0.65
CA VAL A 7 11.14 7.77 -1.83
C VAL A 7 11.78 6.44 -1.42
N GLY A 8 11.55 5.39 -2.20
CA GLY A 8 12.03 4.04 -1.92
C GLY A 8 11.08 3.17 -1.09
N ASN A 9 10.00 3.72 -0.53
CA ASN A 9 9.01 2.89 0.17
C ASN A 9 8.41 1.85 -0.79
N PRO A 10 8.31 0.58 -0.38
CA PRO A 10 7.66 -0.44 -1.18
C PRO A 10 6.17 -0.13 -1.28
N ILE A 11 5.60 -0.37 -2.45
CA ILE A 11 4.18 -0.21 -2.73
C ILE A 11 3.71 -1.37 -3.58
N ARG A 12 2.44 -1.75 -3.40
CA ARG A 12 1.78 -2.72 -4.27
C ARG A 12 0.67 -2.03 -5.04
N ILE A 13 0.71 -2.16 -6.36
CA ILE A 13 -0.26 -1.55 -7.27
C ILE A 13 -1.16 -2.68 -7.78
N GLN A 14 -2.47 -2.47 -7.72
CA GLN A 14 -3.48 -3.43 -8.17
C GLN A 14 -4.42 -2.75 -9.16
N ASN A 15 -4.67 -3.40 -10.29
CA ASN A 15 -5.72 -2.98 -11.20
C ASN A 15 -7.01 -3.76 -10.90
N THR A 16 -8.16 -3.09 -10.86
CA THR A 16 -9.46 -3.77 -10.79
C THR A 16 -9.90 -4.13 -12.21
N THR A 17 -9.88 -5.41 -12.57
CA THR A 17 -10.49 -5.87 -13.82
C THR A 17 -11.93 -6.24 -13.52
N SER A 18 -12.87 -5.43 -13.98
CA SER A 18 -14.31 -5.66 -13.84
C SER A 18 -14.76 -6.81 -14.77
N GLY A 19 -14.51 -8.05 -14.36
CA GLY A 19 -15.07 -9.26 -14.96
C GLY A 19 -16.07 -9.92 -13.99
N SER A 20 -17.31 -10.09 -14.45
CA SER A 20 -18.45 -10.62 -13.70
C SER A 20 -18.22 -12.02 -13.12
N GLY A 21 -18.52 -12.20 -11.83
CA GLY A 21 -18.69 -13.49 -11.16
C GLY A 21 -17.65 -13.77 -10.07
N ASN A 22 -18.10 -13.78 -8.80
CA ASN A 22 -17.45 -14.30 -7.58
C ASN A 22 -16.01 -14.86 -7.70
N LEU A 23 -15.04 -13.99 -7.99
CA LEU A 23 -13.60 -14.27 -7.89
C LEU A 23 -12.97 -13.08 -7.17
N ALA A 24 -12.55 -13.29 -5.94
CA ALA A 24 -11.90 -12.26 -5.14
C ALA A 24 -10.71 -11.67 -5.91
N ASN A 25 -10.81 -10.39 -6.31
CA ASN A 25 -9.68 -9.56 -6.75
C ASN A 25 -8.65 -10.26 -7.67
N SER A 26 -9.08 -10.82 -8.81
CA SER A 26 -8.16 -11.36 -9.84
C SER A 26 -7.52 -10.25 -10.70
N GLY A 27 -7.24 -9.10 -10.08
CA GLY A 27 -6.54 -7.98 -10.69
C GLY A 27 -5.05 -8.25 -10.78
N ASN A 28 -4.42 -7.82 -11.89
CA ASN A 28 -2.96 -7.81 -11.97
C ASN A 28 -2.39 -6.97 -10.82
N SER A 29 -1.39 -7.52 -10.14
CA SER A 29 -0.72 -6.84 -9.03
C SER A 29 0.77 -6.78 -9.27
N LEU A 30 1.36 -5.62 -8.98
CA LEU A 30 2.77 -5.33 -9.18
C LEU A 30 3.36 -4.72 -7.92
N ASP A 31 4.46 -5.29 -7.46
CA ASP A 31 5.27 -4.72 -6.39
C ASP A 31 6.33 -3.78 -7.01
N THR A 32 6.38 -2.55 -6.52
CA THR A 32 7.34 -1.54 -6.96
C THR A 32 7.66 -0.59 -5.80
N GLN A 33 8.37 0.51 -6.06
CA GLN A 33 8.73 1.51 -5.07
C GLN A 33 8.33 2.91 -5.51
N ILE A 34 8.14 3.80 -4.52
CA ILE A 34 7.91 5.22 -4.79
C ILE A 34 9.19 5.83 -5.36
N SER A 35 9.11 6.33 -6.59
CA SER A 35 10.22 6.98 -7.29
C SER A 35 10.40 8.46 -6.91
N TYR A 36 9.31 9.13 -6.50
CA TYR A 36 9.33 10.55 -6.17
C TYR A 36 8.17 10.93 -5.26
N VAL A 37 8.41 11.85 -4.32
CA VAL A 37 7.38 12.47 -3.49
C VAL A 37 7.54 13.98 -3.63
N ALA A 38 6.48 14.68 -4.03
CA ALA A 38 6.48 16.11 -4.17
C ALA A 38 6.68 16.78 -2.79
N PRO A 39 7.48 17.85 -2.69
CA PRO A 39 7.69 18.55 -1.42
C PRO A 39 6.48 19.39 -1.02
N ASN A 40 5.56 19.65 -1.96
CA ASN A 40 4.48 20.61 -1.79
C ASN A 40 3.16 19.90 -1.44
N LEU A 41 2.56 20.30 -0.32
CA LEU A 41 1.20 19.94 0.04
C LEU A 41 0.21 20.82 -0.73
N SER A 42 -0.69 20.21 -1.48
CA SER A 42 -1.79 20.95 -2.10
C SER A 42 -2.72 21.49 -1.02
N ARG A 43 -2.77 22.82 -0.86
CA ARG A 43 -3.61 23.47 0.17
C ARG A 43 -5.10 23.17 -0.01
N LYS A 44 -5.54 23.00 -1.26
CA LYS A 44 -6.95 22.78 -1.61
C LYS A 44 -7.45 21.39 -1.20
N THR A 45 -6.62 20.36 -1.38
CA THR A 45 -7.03 18.96 -1.18
C THR A 45 -6.35 18.29 -0.01
N ARG A 46 -5.37 18.95 0.62
CA ARG A 46 -4.49 18.38 1.67
C ARG A 46 -3.84 17.07 1.21
N THR A 47 -3.50 16.98 -0.07
CA THR A 47 -2.81 15.84 -0.67
C THR A 47 -1.39 16.21 -1.09
N ILE A 48 -0.50 15.22 -1.04
CA ILE A 48 0.85 15.30 -1.58
C ILE A 48 0.91 14.37 -2.79
N GLN A 49 1.54 14.82 -3.87
CA GLN A 49 1.73 13.99 -5.06
C GLN A 49 2.91 13.05 -4.85
N ALA A 50 2.71 11.75 -5.09
CA ALA A 50 3.77 10.76 -5.16
C ALA A 50 3.72 10.06 -6.52
N ARG A 51 4.88 9.69 -7.05
CA ARG A 51 5.03 9.02 -8.34
C ARG A 51 5.81 7.72 -8.16
N ALA A 52 5.36 6.66 -8.81
CA ALA A 52 6.08 5.39 -8.94
C ALA A 52 6.38 5.12 -10.41
N SER A 53 7.45 4.37 -10.67
CA SER A 53 7.78 3.89 -12.01
C SER A 53 7.37 2.43 -12.14
N ILE A 54 6.76 2.07 -13.26
CA ILE A 54 6.28 0.73 -13.56
C ILE A 54 6.89 0.31 -14.89
N GLN A 55 7.45 -0.89 -14.94
CA GLN A 55 7.86 -1.52 -16.18
C GLN A 55 6.64 -2.23 -16.79
N SER A 56 6.09 -1.67 -17.87
CA SER A 56 4.95 -2.26 -18.60
C SER A 56 5.46 -3.10 -19.77
N ALA A 57 6.14 -4.21 -19.47
CA ALA A 57 6.71 -5.10 -20.51
C ALA A 57 5.63 -5.89 -21.27
N SER A 58 4.50 -6.19 -20.62
CA SER A 58 3.44 -7.07 -21.13
C SER A 58 2.17 -6.33 -21.59
N GLY A 59 2.18 -4.99 -21.64
CA GLY A 59 1.01 -4.19 -22.00
C GLY A 59 -0.16 -4.25 -21.01
N GLN A 60 0.03 -4.87 -19.84
CA GLN A 60 -0.99 -5.04 -18.80
C GLN A 60 -1.32 -3.74 -18.04
N TRP A 61 -0.48 -2.71 -18.20
CA TRP A 61 -0.65 -1.39 -17.60
C TRP A 61 -0.78 -0.36 -18.71
N LEU A 62 -2.00 0.11 -18.94
CA LEU A 62 -2.34 1.12 -19.92
C LEU A 62 -2.50 2.49 -19.24
N PRO A 63 -2.11 3.59 -19.91
CA PRO A 63 -2.43 4.94 -19.43
C PRO A 63 -3.93 5.15 -19.25
N GLY A 64 -4.32 5.90 -18.22
CA GLY A 64 -5.72 6.21 -17.92
C GLY A 64 -6.46 5.13 -17.11
N MET A 65 -5.80 4.00 -16.80
CA MET A 65 -6.38 2.98 -15.92
C MET A 65 -6.50 3.47 -14.48
N PHE A 66 -7.59 3.10 -13.83
CA PHE A 66 -7.73 3.24 -12.38
C PHE A 66 -6.96 2.13 -11.68
N VAL A 67 -6.12 2.50 -10.73
CA VAL A 67 -5.32 1.57 -9.92
C VAL A 67 -5.50 1.87 -8.45
N THR A 68 -5.40 0.83 -7.63
CA THR A 68 -5.33 0.95 -6.18
C THR A 68 -3.89 0.71 -5.74
N VAL A 69 -3.36 1.63 -4.92
CA VAL A 69 -1.99 1.55 -4.41
C VAL A 69 -2.03 1.29 -2.91
N LEU A 70 -1.43 0.18 -2.50
CA LEU A 70 -1.22 -0.18 -1.11
C LEU A 70 0.18 0.30 -0.70
N VAL A 71 0.22 1.21 0.27
CA VAL A 71 1.46 1.74 0.84
C VAL A 71 1.63 1.21 2.27
N PRO A 72 2.45 0.17 2.51
CA PRO A 72 2.78 -0.27 3.85
C PRO A 72 3.50 0.84 4.62
N PHE A 73 2.89 1.32 5.70
CA PHE A 73 3.41 2.41 6.54
C PHE A 73 4.20 1.91 7.76
N LYS A 74 4.01 0.66 8.15
CA LYS A 74 4.67 0.05 9.31
C LYS A 74 4.88 -1.44 9.06
N SER A 75 6.14 -1.85 9.06
CA SER A 75 6.51 -3.25 9.20
C SER A 75 6.83 -3.52 10.67
N ILE A 76 6.25 -4.58 11.23
CA ILE A 76 6.51 -5.01 12.60
C ILE A 76 7.57 -6.10 12.51
N TYR A 77 8.77 -5.80 13.00
CA TYR A 77 9.86 -6.76 13.12
C TYR A 77 10.03 -7.09 14.61
N GLY A 78 10.06 -8.38 14.94
CA GLY A 78 10.27 -8.87 16.30
C GLY A 78 10.56 -10.37 16.26
N ASN A 79 11.17 -10.89 17.33
CA ASN A 79 11.54 -12.30 17.42
C ASN A 79 10.32 -13.24 17.38
N MET A 80 9.14 -12.74 17.77
CA MET A 80 7.86 -13.42 17.67
C MET A 80 6.77 -12.38 17.33
N VAL A 81 6.01 -12.64 16.26
CA VAL A 81 4.89 -11.79 15.83
C VAL A 81 3.61 -12.60 16.00
N ILE A 82 2.76 -12.17 16.93
CA ILE A 82 1.47 -12.80 17.22
C ILE A 82 0.32 -11.98 16.63
N PRO A 83 -0.76 -12.64 16.18
CA PRO A 83 -1.98 -11.93 15.80
C PRO A 83 -2.51 -11.11 16.98
N LYS A 84 -2.99 -9.89 16.72
CA LYS A 84 -3.59 -9.05 17.77
C LYS A 84 -4.79 -9.72 18.44
N THR A 85 -5.48 -10.61 17.72
CA THR A 85 -6.61 -11.40 18.21
C THR A 85 -6.21 -12.52 19.18
N ALA A 86 -4.94 -12.94 19.16
CA ALA A 86 -4.42 -13.93 20.10
C ALA A 86 -4.08 -13.30 21.46
N ILE A 87 -3.95 -11.98 21.53
CA ILE A 87 -3.64 -11.27 22.77
C ILE A 87 -4.93 -11.08 23.56
N GLN A 88 -4.99 -11.68 24.75
CA GLN A 88 -6.06 -11.45 25.70
C GLN A 88 -5.61 -10.46 26.78
N ARG A 89 -6.49 -9.55 27.19
CA ARG A 89 -6.24 -8.66 28.32
C ARG A 89 -6.98 -9.20 29.55
N ILE A 90 -6.25 -9.54 30.60
CA ILE A 90 -6.82 -9.94 31.89
C ILE A 90 -6.41 -8.87 32.91
N GLY A 91 -7.40 -8.10 33.40
CA GLY A 91 -7.13 -6.91 34.21
C GLY A 91 -6.28 -5.89 33.44
N ASP A 92 -5.11 -5.56 33.97
CA ASP A 92 -4.18 -4.61 33.36
C ASP A 92 -2.97 -5.28 32.67
N GLN A 93 -3.00 -6.60 32.51
CA GLN A 93 -1.93 -7.38 31.90
C GLN A 93 -2.34 -7.96 30.54
N TRP A 94 -1.40 -7.94 29.59
CA TRP A 94 -1.53 -8.60 28.30
C TRP A 94 -0.97 -10.02 28.41
N VAL A 95 -1.79 -11.01 28.05
CA VAL A 95 -1.45 -12.44 28.07
C VAL A 95 -1.55 -12.97 26.63
N VAL A 96 -0.60 -13.85 26.29
CA VAL A 96 -0.43 -14.47 24.97
C VAL A 96 -0.57 -15.97 25.11
#